data_AF-A0A8C2T1F0-F1
#
_entry.id   AF-A0A8C2T1F0-F1
#
_cell.length_a   1.000
_cell.length_b   1.000
_cell.length_c   1.000
_cell.angle_alpha   90.00
_cell.angle_beta   90.00
_cell.angle_gamma   90.00
#
_symmetry.space_group_name_H-M   'P 1'
#
loop_
_entity.id
_entity.type
_entity.pdbx_description
1 polymer ?
#
loop_
_entity_poly.entity_id
_entity_poly.type
_entity_poly.pdbx_seq_one_letter_code
_entity_poly.pdbx_strand_id
1 'polypeptide(L)'
;MAQAVTWLKWLCGAKECPQTPEAPLNPPRETLFRQEGPQGVTFRIPALLHVPPRTFLAFAEKRSSVRDEDAEFLVLRRGRWNGHKVEWGPMEELTELTLPDHRTMNPCPLYEAASGTVFLFFICVERHVTEWQQIILGRNAARLCCSSSPDHGRTWSPLRDLTDEAISDDQPRWATFAVGPGHGVQLDSGRLAVPAYAYYMHGRLCGIPLPCCTRPHSFIFYSDDGGRSWQKGSLLRGMRTGECQVAEISAKDGGTLLYCSARRPCRCRAVAISADRGQRFGLPVRCPALCEPPRGCQGSVVSFVPTTIGGPVGNTDTESPSGVTQHGPLCSNSTNQHLQCNSGCESPTGDTQHCLLCTTPPAIIGCPTGTTSPENPNRVSQLCSHPTNQQQHPDLGLCINTTPHSEYPVGTTSIESPNGDTQHWLLCSNPTHQLQRCDLGTKSLNGGTQRWLLYSHPTNRHHRRDLGLYVNMAPPDEKGWRHPRVLQEGPCGYSDLAVCPDGVFGCLFECGEVSTCEEIAFCLFTLGAIGGAADGEGSETPCLGEEPVFGVLSPKSNGESSGEDVRDENPAEEKQRCEAFN
;
A
#
# COMPACT_ATOMS: atom_id res chain seq x y z
N MET A 1 -0.10 -31.66 61.71
CA MET A 1 -0.43 -32.52 60.56
C MET A 1 0.12 -31.92 59.26
N ALA A 2 1.45 -31.92 59.07
CA ALA A 2 2.07 -31.32 57.87
C ALA A 2 3.01 -32.27 57.09
N GLN A 3 3.39 -33.41 57.68
CA GLN A 3 4.32 -34.40 57.09
C GLN A 3 3.62 -35.65 56.51
N ALA A 4 2.27 -35.67 56.51
CA ALA A 4 1.47 -36.79 56.00
C ALA A 4 1.03 -36.63 54.53
N VAL A 5 1.10 -35.41 53.97
CA VAL A 5 0.59 -35.11 52.62
C VAL A 5 1.62 -35.40 51.52
N THR A 6 2.92 -35.31 51.84
CA THR A 6 4.02 -35.57 50.90
C THR A 6 4.14 -37.04 50.48
N TRP A 7 3.71 -37.99 51.30
CA TRP A 7 3.81 -39.42 51.01
C TRP A 7 2.74 -39.96 50.05
N LEU A 8 1.61 -39.27 49.87
CA LEU A 8 0.54 -39.74 48.97
C LEU A 8 0.82 -39.48 47.48
N LYS A 9 1.70 -38.53 47.13
CA LYS A 9 1.99 -38.19 45.73
C LYS A 9 2.93 -39.18 45.02
N TRP A 10 3.59 -40.09 45.74
CA TRP A 10 4.57 -41.01 45.16
C TRP A 10 4.00 -42.38 44.75
N LEU A 11 2.73 -42.66 45.06
CA LEU A 11 2.08 -43.96 44.81
C LEU A 11 1.11 -43.96 43.60
N CYS A 12 0.81 -42.80 43.01
CA CYS A 12 0.02 -42.70 41.78
C CYS A 12 0.95 -42.45 40.59
N GLY A 13 1.24 -43.51 39.82
CA GLY A 13 2.11 -43.46 38.64
C GLY A 13 1.50 -42.76 37.43
N ALA A 14 1.19 -41.47 37.55
CA ALA A 14 0.84 -40.61 36.42
C ALA A 14 2.11 -40.35 35.59
N LYS A 15 2.19 -40.92 34.38
CA LYS A 15 3.12 -40.43 33.37
C LYS A 15 2.61 -39.07 32.90
N GLU A 16 3.33 -38.01 33.23
CA GLU A 16 3.13 -36.71 32.57
C GLU A 16 3.48 -36.89 31.10
N CYS A 17 2.51 -36.65 30.20
CA CYS A 17 2.82 -36.48 28.79
C CYS A 17 3.73 -35.25 28.65
N PRO A 18 4.81 -35.30 27.85
CA PRO A 18 5.62 -34.12 27.60
C PRO A 18 4.74 -33.07 26.93
N GLN A 19 4.52 -31.96 27.62
CA GLN A 19 3.81 -30.82 27.06
C GLN A 19 4.67 -30.28 25.91
N THR A 20 4.21 -30.45 24.68
CA THR A 20 4.72 -29.66 23.55
C THR A 20 4.59 -28.19 23.92
N PRO A 21 5.67 -27.38 23.87
CA PRO A 21 5.59 -25.99 24.24
C PRO A 21 4.57 -25.28 23.35
N GLU A 22 3.64 -24.54 23.98
CA GLU A 22 2.67 -23.74 23.24
C GLU A 22 3.42 -22.78 22.31
N ALA A 23 3.03 -22.78 21.03
CA ALA A 23 3.61 -21.85 20.07
C ALA A 23 3.32 -20.41 20.54
N PRO A 24 4.29 -19.48 20.51
CA PRO A 24 4.09 -18.13 21.00
C PRO A 24 2.92 -17.47 20.27
N LEU A 25 1.96 -16.92 21.01
CA LEU A 25 0.74 -16.37 20.41
C LEU A 25 1.02 -15.26 19.38
N ASN A 26 2.11 -14.52 19.54
CA ASN A 26 2.49 -13.45 18.62
C ASN A 26 3.67 -13.87 17.73
N PRO A 27 3.67 -13.46 16.44
CA PRO A 27 4.75 -13.77 15.52
C PRO A 27 6.09 -13.19 16.01
N PRO A 28 7.22 -13.85 15.73
CA PRO A 28 8.53 -13.33 16.12
C PRO A 28 8.80 -11.97 15.46
N ARG A 29 9.21 -10.98 16.27
CA ARG A 29 9.63 -9.65 15.81
C ARG A 29 11.15 -9.50 15.82
N GLU A 30 11.67 -8.77 14.85
CA GLU A 30 13.09 -8.42 14.71
C GLU A 30 13.24 -6.90 14.69
N THR A 31 14.04 -6.34 15.60
CA THR A 31 14.30 -4.89 15.68
C THR A 31 15.23 -4.47 14.53
N LEU A 32 14.72 -3.67 13.60
CA LEU A 32 15.49 -3.21 12.44
C LEU A 32 16.24 -1.90 12.74
N PHE A 33 15.59 -1.00 13.48
CA PHE A 33 16.15 0.28 13.88
C PHE A 33 15.92 0.46 15.38
N ARG A 34 16.93 0.92 16.12
CA ARG A 34 16.88 1.09 17.59
C ARG A 34 17.46 2.46 17.96
N GLN A 35 16.85 3.11 18.93
CA GLN A 35 17.27 4.41 19.44
C GLN A 35 18.61 4.31 20.18
N GLU A 36 19.49 5.29 20.00
CA GLU A 36 20.77 5.42 20.73
C GLU A 36 20.56 6.00 22.14
N GLY A 37 19.60 5.43 22.88
CA GLY A 37 19.16 5.91 24.19
C GLY A 37 18.29 7.18 24.14
N PRO A 38 17.73 7.62 25.29
CA PRO A 38 16.60 8.58 25.32
C PRO A 38 16.83 9.98 24.74
N GLN A 39 18.09 10.34 24.44
CA GLN A 39 18.50 11.63 23.85
C GLN A 39 19.40 11.48 22.61
N GLY A 40 19.61 10.24 22.14
CA GLY A 40 20.44 9.96 20.96
C GLY A 40 19.65 9.86 19.66
N VAL A 41 20.33 9.38 18.61
CA VAL A 41 19.72 9.14 17.29
C VAL A 41 18.46 8.30 17.45
N THR A 42 17.37 8.78 16.87
CA THR A 42 16.03 8.21 16.97
C THR A 42 15.51 7.91 15.56
N PHE A 43 14.97 6.71 15.38
CA PHE A 43 14.35 6.31 14.12
C PHE A 43 12.83 6.42 14.22
N ARG A 44 12.19 7.00 13.20
CA ARG A 44 10.75 7.30 13.17
C ARG A 44 10.16 7.02 11.79
N ILE A 45 8.84 6.98 11.71
CA ILE A 45 8.08 6.95 10.45
C ILE A 45 8.47 5.76 9.55
N PRO A 46 8.16 4.51 9.97
CA PRO A 46 8.37 3.33 9.17
C PRO A 46 7.57 3.37 7.86
N ALA A 47 8.20 2.93 6.78
CA ALA A 47 7.53 2.55 5.54
C ALA A 47 8.12 1.24 5.00
N LEU A 48 7.25 0.36 4.47
CA LEU A 48 7.60 -1.02 4.12
C LEU A 48 7.08 -1.36 2.71
N LEU A 49 8.00 -1.74 1.82
CA LEU A 49 7.64 -2.23 0.48
C LEU A 49 8.14 -3.66 0.30
N HIS A 50 7.23 -4.58 -0.03
CA HIS A 50 7.61 -5.87 -0.61
C HIS A 50 7.75 -5.70 -2.13
N VAL A 51 8.92 -6.05 -2.65
CA VAL A 51 9.31 -6.00 -4.06
C VAL A 51 9.49 -7.44 -4.55
N PRO A 52 8.61 -7.94 -5.43
CA PRO A 52 8.70 -9.28 -5.98
C PRO A 52 10.07 -9.60 -6.60
N PRO A 53 10.52 -10.87 -6.59
CA PRO A 53 9.83 -12.02 -6.01
C PRO A 53 10.04 -12.20 -4.51
N ARG A 54 11.11 -11.62 -3.93
CA ARG A 54 11.64 -11.98 -2.59
C ARG A 54 12.37 -10.86 -1.85
N THR A 55 12.16 -9.58 -2.19
CA THR A 55 12.85 -8.46 -1.55
C THR A 55 11.91 -7.66 -0.67
N PHE A 56 12.35 -7.26 0.52
CA PHE A 56 11.72 -6.21 1.31
C PHE A 56 12.62 -4.98 1.38
N LEU A 57 12.01 -3.80 1.36
CA LEU A 57 12.65 -2.52 1.63
C LEU A 57 11.97 -1.90 2.86
N ALA A 58 12.70 -1.77 3.96
CA ALA A 58 12.25 -1.11 5.17
C ALA A 58 12.94 0.25 5.30
N PHE A 59 12.15 1.33 5.25
CA PHE A 59 12.63 2.70 5.37
C PHE A 59 12.22 3.31 6.71
N ALA A 60 13.02 4.25 7.20
CA ALA A 60 12.70 5.12 8.32
C ALA A 60 13.36 6.50 8.14
N GLU A 61 12.87 7.50 8.85
CA GLU A 61 13.62 8.73 9.08
C GLU A 61 14.71 8.48 10.13
N LYS A 62 15.95 8.90 9.85
CA LYS A 62 16.97 9.11 10.89
C LYS A 62 16.81 10.53 11.43
N ARG A 63 16.79 10.66 12.76
CA ARG A 63 16.66 11.92 13.47
C ARG A 63 17.68 12.03 14.59
N SER A 64 18.18 13.24 14.85
CA SER A 64 19.06 13.51 15.99
C SER A 64 18.31 13.55 17.34
N SER A 65 16.97 13.64 17.32
CA SER A 65 16.12 13.44 18.51
C SER A 65 14.73 12.91 18.12
N VAL A 66 13.85 12.67 19.09
CA VAL A 66 12.45 12.26 18.87
C VAL A 66 11.61 13.26 18.05
N ARG A 67 12.03 14.51 17.91
CA ARG A 67 11.23 15.62 17.34
C ARG A 67 11.14 15.58 15.82
N ASP A 68 10.06 16.12 15.27
CA ASP A 68 9.85 16.24 13.82
C ASP A 68 10.74 17.32 13.16
N GLU A 69 11.24 18.29 13.94
CA GLU A 69 12.22 19.27 13.47
C GLU A 69 13.63 18.68 13.29
N ASP A 70 13.96 17.63 14.05
CA ASP A 70 15.32 17.15 14.26
C ASP A 70 15.68 15.97 13.33
N ALA A 71 14.82 15.71 12.33
CA ALA A 71 15.09 14.76 11.25
C ALA A 71 16.24 15.24 10.35
N GLU A 72 16.96 14.29 9.74
CA GLU A 72 18.11 14.56 8.87
C GLU A 72 17.86 14.05 7.46
N PHE A 73 17.81 12.72 7.31
CA PHE A 73 17.66 12.01 6.04
C PHE A 73 17.00 10.64 6.27
N LEU A 74 16.70 9.93 5.17
CA LEU A 74 16.12 8.59 5.22
C LEU A 74 17.20 7.51 5.39
N VAL A 75 16.86 6.44 6.09
CA VAL A 75 17.64 5.20 6.13
C VAL A 75 16.86 4.04 5.53
N LEU A 76 17.58 3.06 4.99
CA LEU A 76 17.05 1.85 4.37
C LEU A 76 17.70 0.61 5.00
N ARG A 77 16.91 -0.45 5.22
CA ARG A 77 17.42 -1.83 5.22
C ARG A 77 16.78 -2.61 4.07
N ARG A 78 17.60 -3.39 3.36
CA ARG A 78 17.13 -4.38 2.38
C ARG A 78 17.05 -5.76 3.02
N GLY A 79 15.92 -6.44 2.85
CA GLY A 79 15.65 -7.76 3.38
C GLY A 79 15.43 -8.79 2.27
N ARG A 80 15.97 -10.00 2.44
CA ARG A 80 15.74 -11.14 1.53
C ARG A 80 14.77 -12.13 2.16
N TRP A 81 13.62 -12.37 1.52
CA TRP A 81 12.60 -13.27 2.02
C TRP A 81 12.80 -14.70 1.53
N ASN A 82 13.08 -15.62 2.45
CA ASN A 82 13.23 -17.04 2.14
C ASN A 82 11.88 -17.80 2.09
N GLY A 83 10.81 -17.23 2.63
CA GLY A 83 9.46 -17.79 2.69
C GLY A 83 8.91 -17.78 4.12
N HIS A 84 9.77 -18.07 5.11
CA HIS A 84 9.41 -18.12 6.53
C HIS A 84 10.05 -16.99 7.35
N LYS A 85 11.22 -16.50 6.93
CA LYS A 85 11.93 -15.35 7.53
C LYS A 85 12.40 -14.37 6.45
N VAL A 86 12.59 -13.10 6.85
CA VAL A 86 13.38 -12.12 6.10
C VAL A 86 14.78 -12.00 6.72
N GLU A 87 15.81 -12.16 5.90
CA GLU A 87 17.21 -11.93 6.26
C GLU A 87 17.57 -10.47 5.94
N TRP A 88 17.77 -9.64 6.96
CA TRP A 88 18.02 -8.21 6.79
C TRP A 88 19.50 -7.88 6.65
N GLY A 89 19.83 -7.09 5.63
CA GLY A 89 21.15 -6.51 5.43
C GLY A 89 21.47 -5.35 6.41
N PRO A 90 22.64 -4.71 6.24
CA PRO A 90 23.01 -3.52 7.01
C PRO A 90 22.01 -2.38 6.81
N MET A 91 22.08 -1.39 7.71
CA MET A 91 21.41 -0.11 7.51
C MET A 91 22.26 0.75 6.57
N GLU A 92 21.61 1.40 5.61
CA GLU A 92 22.22 2.30 4.64
C GLU A 92 21.59 3.69 4.76
N GLU A 93 22.43 4.73 4.68
CA GLU A 93 22.03 6.12 4.83
C GLU A 93 21.81 6.75 3.46
N LEU A 94 20.61 7.25 3.18
CA LEU A 94 20.23 7.83 1.89
C LEU A 94 20.49 9.34 1.89
N THR A 95 21.71 9.75 2.27
CA THR A 95 22.13 11.16 2.39
C THR A 95 21.96 11.94 1.10
N GLU A 96 22.28 11.33 -0.04
CA GLU A 96 22.11 11.87 -1.40
C GLU A 96 20.65 12.20 -1.76
N LEU A 97 19.67 11.69 -0.99
CA LEU A 97 18.25 11.95 -1.17
C LEU A 97 17.77 13.12 -0.27
N THR A 98 18.56 14.21 -0.25
CA THR A 98 18.32 15.41 0.57
C THR A 98 18.61 16.67 -0.24
N LEU A 99 17.71 17.67 -0.18
CA LEU A 99 17.99 19.00 -0.74
C LEU A 99 18.94 19.80 0.18
N PRO A 100 19.82 20.67 -0.35
CA PRO A 100 20.67 21.55 0.46
C PRO A 100 19.87 22.35 1.50
N ASP A 101 20.36 22.44 2.73
CA ASP A 101 19.73 23.10 3.88
C ASP A 101 18.31 22.62 4.25
N HIS A 102 17.87 21.45 3.74
CA HIS A 102 16.63 20.80 4.13
C HIS A 102 16.88 19.60 5.07
N ARG A 103 15.79 19.02 5.58
CA ARG A 103 15.71 17.69 6.18
C ARG A 103 14.73 16.82 5.39
N THR A 104 15.00 15.54 5.22
CA THR A 104 14.12 14.62 4.47
C THR A 104 13.21 13.82 5.41
N MET A 105 11.90 13.76 5.09
CA MET A 105 10.84 13.25 5.96
C MET A 105 9.73 12.51 5.19
N ASN A 106 8.95 11.70 5.91
CA ASN A 106 7.81 10.92 5.43
C ASN A 106 8.13 10.03 4.21
N PRO A 107 8.93 8.95 4.37
CA PRO A 107 9.15 8.00 3.29
C PRO A 107 7.83 7.38 2.81
N CYS A 108 7.68 7.30 1.48
CA CYS A 108 6.55 6.68 0.81
C CYS A 108 7.00 5.91 -0.45
N PRO A 109 7.48 4.66 -0.29
CA PRO A 109 7.89 3.82 -1.40
C PRO A 109 6.69 3.21 -2.16
N LEU A 110 6.86 3.01 -3.46
CA LEU A 110 5.88 2.44 -4.39
C LEU A 110 6.61 1.54 -5.39
N TYR A 111 6.01 0.42 -5.78
CA TYR A 111 6.53 -0.46 -6.83
C TYR A 111 5.73 -0.29 -8.14
N GLU A 112 6.43 -0.17 -9.27
CA GLU A 112 5.89 -0.19 -10.62
C GLU A 112 6.29 -1.53 -11.28
N ALA A 113 5.33 -2.43 -11.44
CA ALA A 113 5.58 -3.82 -11.78
C ALA A 113 5.90 -4.07 -13.27
N ALA A 114 5.58 -3.15 -14.18
CA ALA A 114 5.83 -3.33 -15.62
C ALA A 114 7.30 -3.08 -16.00
N SER A 115 7.97 -2.13 -15.33
CA SER A 115 9.40 -1.87 -15.46
C SER A 115 10.24 -2.51 -14.36
N GLY A 116 9.62 -2.89 -13.23
CA GLY A 116 10.33 -3.34 -12.03
C GLY A 116 10.90 -2.19 -11.18
N THR A 117 10.54 -0.94 -11.47
CA THR A 117 11.07 0.24 -10.79
C THR A 117 10.44 0.44 -9.41
N VAL A 118 11.27 0.64 -8.39
CA VAL A 118 10.84 1.19 -7.11
C VAL A 118 10.94 2.72 -7.17
N PHE A 119 9.84 3.42 -6.93
CA PHE A 119 9.84 4.86 -6.66
C PHE A 119 9.83 5.08 -5.15
N LEU A 120 10.61 6.04 -4.66
CA LEU A 120 10.62 6.47 -3.27
C LEU A 120 10.26 7.95 -3.21
N PHE A 121 9.05 8.23 -2.73
CA PHE A 121 8.57 9.58 -2.47
C PHE A 121 8.86 10.01 -1.04
N PHE A 122 9.04 11.30 -0.84
CA PHE A 122 9.20 11.95 0.46
C PHE A 122 8.99 13.45 0.33
N ILE A 123 9.07 14.17 1.45
CA ILE A 123 9.26 15.62 1.42
C ILE A 123 10.65 16.00 1.93
N CYS A 124 11.24 17.01 1.30
CA CYS A 124 12.32 17.77 1.92
C CYS A 124 11.73 19.05 2.50
N VAL A 125 12.06 19.40 3.75
CA VAL A 125 11.57 20.61 4.44
C VAL A 125 12.75 21.47 4.88
N GLU A 126 12.69 22.79 4.72
CA GLU A 126 13.74 23.72 5.19
C GLU A 126 14.09 23.45 6.66
N ARG A 127 15.37 23.23 6.96
CA ARG A 127 15.85 22.64 8.22
C ARG A 127 15.41 23.42 9.47
N HIS A 128 15.30 24.74 9.37
CA HIS A 128 14.95 25.62 10.49
C HIS A 128 13.45 25.98 10.57
N VAL A 129 12.60 25.41 9.70
CA VAL A 129 11.17 25.71 9.65
C VAL A 129 10.33 24.55 10.18
N THR A 130 9.40 24.83 11.10
CA THR A 130 8.49 23.84 11.71
C THR A 130 7.15 23.77 10.98
N GLU A 131 6.42 22.65 11.08
CA GLU A 131 5.05 22.51 10.53
C GLU A 131 4.14 23.63 11.06
N TRP A 132 4.25 23.94 12.36
CA TRP A 132 3.46 24.96 13.05
C TRP A 132 3.74 26.38 12.52
N GLN A 133 5.00 26.71 12.24
CA GLN A 133 5.37 28.00 11.62
C GLN A 133 4.78 28.12 10.21
N GLN A 134 4.88 27.06 9.40
CA GLN A 134 4.30 27.03 8.05
C GLN A 134 2.78 27.25 8.09
N ILE A 135 2.07 26.51 8.97
CA ILE A 135 0.61 26.57 9.19
C ILE A 135 0.12 27.97 9.59
N ILE A 136 0.86 28.68 10.43
CA ILE A 136 0.49 30.01 10.95
C ILE A 136 0.89 31.14 9.99
N LEU A 137 2.05 31.06 9.34
CA LEU A 137 2.51 32.10 8.43
C LEU A 137 1.93 31.98 7.01
N GLY A 138 1.41 30.79 6.65
CA GLY A 138 0.95 30.50 5.29
C GLY A 138 2.08 30.48 4.27
N ARG A 139 3.25 30.04 4.71
CA ARG A 139 4.48 29.96 3.92
C ARG A 139 4.91 28.50 3.88
N ASN A 140 4.74 27.89 2.71
CA ASN A 140 5.18 26.53 2.45
C ASN A 140 6.71 26.50 2.35
N ALA A 141 7.33 25.59 3.09
CA ALA A 141 8.76 25.34 3.11
C ALA A 141 9.06 23.84 2.87
N ALA A 142 8.09 23.12 2.30
CA ALA A 142 8.20 21.72 1.90
C ALA A 142 8.27 21.59 0.37
N ARG A 143 9.15 20.70 -0.11
CA ARG A 143 9.29 20.30 -1.51
C ARG A 143 8.93 18.83 -1.65
N LEU A 144 8.20 18.47 -2.70
CA LEU A 144 7.84 17.10 -3.05
C LEU A 144 9.03 16.47 -3.78
N CYS A 145 9.59 15.41 -3.23
CA CYS A 145 10.80 14.81 -3.76
C CYS A 145 10.57 13.32 -4.10
N CYS A 146 11.25 12.86 -5.14
CA CYS A 146 11.23 11.47 -5.57
C CYS A 146 12.62 11.03 -6.05
N SER A 147 12.98 9.79 -5.74
CA SER A 147 14.03 9.05 -6.45
C SER A 147 13.48 7.71 -6.95
N SER A 148 14.18 7.09 -7.89
CA SER A 148 13.79 5.83 -8.52
C SER A 148 14.95 4.84 -8.50
N SER A 149 14.63 3.55 -8.35
CA SER A 149 15.59 2.45 -8.27
C SER A 149 15.14 1.30 -9.17
N PRO A 150 15.88 0.98 -10.25
CA PRO A 150 15.56 -0.12 -11.16
C PRO A 150 16.11 -1.49 -10.67
N ASP A 151 16.83 -1.51 -9.56
CA ASP A 151 17.61 -2.68 -9.08
C ASP A 151 17.20 -3.16 -7.69
N HIS A 152 15.91 -2.97 -7.35
CA HIS A 152 15.30 -3.34 -6.07
C HIS A 152 15.94 -2.62 -4.87
N GLY A 153 16.16 -1.31 -4.99
CA GLY A 153 16.59 -0.42 -3.91
C GLY A 153 18.10 -0.42 -3.64
N ARG A 154 18.95 -0.90 -4.56
CA ARG A 154 20.42 -0.96 -4.38
C ARG A 154 21.10 0.33 -4.82
N THR A 155 20.70 0.88 -5.96
CA THR A 155 21.09 2.20 -6.45
C THR A 155 19.86 3.08 -6.65
N TRP A 156 20.07 4.39 -6.56
CA TRP A 156 19.02 5.40 -6.61
C TRP A 156 19.36 6.44 -7.68
N SER A 157 18.37 6.87 -8.45
CA SER A 157 18.51 7.96 -9.40
C SER A 157 18.82 9.29 -8.68
N PRO A 158 19.43 10.26 -9.37
CA PRO A 158 19.47 11.64 -8.90
C PRO A 158 18.08 12.13 -8.45
N LEU A 159 18.09 13.00 -7.44
CA LEU A 159 16.89 13.51 -6.78
C LEU A 159 16.02 14.35 -7.76
N ARG A 160 14.77 13.93 -7.99
CA ARG A 160 13.76 14.76 -8.67
C ARG A 160 12.98 15.57 -7.64
N ASP A 161 13.01 16.89 -7.79
CA ASP A 161 12.01 17.78 -7.19
C ASP A 161 10.79 17.84 -8.12
N LEU A 162 9.64 17.44 -7.61
CA LEU A 162 8.36 17.35 -8.33
C LEU A 162 7.37 18.44 -7.86
N THR A 163 7.79 19.38 -7.02
CA THR A 163 6.87 20.36 -6.39
C THR A 163 6.20 21.25 -7.43
N ASP A 164 6.96 21.68 -8.43
CA ASP A 164 6.46 22.58 -9.47
C ASP A 164 5.77 21.78 -10.62
N GLU A 165 6.10 20.49 -10.77
CA GLU A 165 5.41 19.55 -11.67
C GLU A 165 3.99 19.22 -11.16
N ALA A 166 3.86 18.85 -9.88
CA ALA A 166 2.64 18.25 -9.33
C ALA A 166 1.71 19.22 -8.56
N ILE A 167 2.22 20.34 -8.02
CA ILE A 167 1.43 21.25 -7.15
C ILE A 167 1.56 22.76 -7.38
N SER A 168 2.22 23.24 -8.44
CA SER A 168 2.48 24.68 -8.66
C SER A 168 1.27 25.61 -8.41
N ASP A 169 0.13 25.35 -9.05
CA ASP A 169 -1.13 26.12 -8.89
C ASP A 169 -1.69 26.15 -7.46
N ASP A 170 -1.31 25.20 -6.62
CA ASP A 170 -1.80 25.02 -5.26
C ASP A 170 -0.80 25.53 -4.19
N GLN A 171 0.50 25.66 -4.49
CA GLN A 171 1.51 26.15 -3.54
C GLN A 171 1.10 27.47 -2.83
N PRO A 172 0.52 28.51 -3.50
CA PRO A 172 0.12 29.75 -2.83
C PRO A 172 -1.07 29.60 -1.86
N ARG A 173 -1.75 28.45 -1.88
CA ARG A 173 -2.93 28.14 -1.06
C ARG A 173 -2.65 27.09 0.02
N TRP A 174 -1.52 26.41 -0.04
CA TRP A 174 -1.15 25.38 0.92
C TRP A 174 -0.12 25.94 1.89
N ALA A 175 -0.39 25.80 3.18
CA ALA A 175 0.54 26.25 4.21
C ALA A 175 1.73 25.27 4.31
N THR A 176 1.47 23.96 4.23
CA THR A 176 2.46 22.89 4.09
C THR A 176 1.75 21.59 3.64
N PHE A 177 2.50 20.55 3.27
CA PHE A 177 1.96 19.25 2.82
C PHE A 177 2.97 18.11 3.05
N ALA A 178 2.50 16.86 2.97
CA ALA A 178 3.35 15.67 2.98
C ALA A 178 2.74 14.51 2.17
N VAL A 179 3.58 13.51 1.83
CA VAL A 179 3.15 12.19 1.34
C VAL A 179 2.94 11.21 2.50
N GLY A 180 2.08 10.20 2.29
CA GLY A 180 1.74 9.12 3.22
C GLY A 180 1.61 9.55 4.70
N PRO A 181 2.52 9.10 5.59
CA PRO A 181 3.58 8.11 5.36
C PRO A 181 3.05 6.66 5.43
N GLY A 182 3.88 5.71 5.00
CA GLY A 182 3.51 4.33 4.67
C GLY A 182 3.86 4.06 3.21
N HIS A 183 3.18 3.16 2.50
CA HIS A 183 3.48 2.86 1.10
C HIS A 183 2.53 3.57 0.10
N GLY A 184 2.91 3.59 -1.17
CA GLY A 184 2.04 3.86 -2.32
C GLY A 184 1.69 2.57 -3.07
N VAL A 185 0.66 2.59 -3.92
CA VAL A 185 0.12 1.42 -4.60
C VAL A 185 0.09 1.59 -6.13
N GLN A 186 0.30 0.49 -6.86
CA GLN A 186 -0.11 0.38 -8.26
C GLN A 186 -1.49 -0.31 -8.31
N LEU A 187 -2.40 0.24 -9.12
CA LEU A 187 -3.75 -0.28 -9.33
C LEU A 187 -3.80 -1.28 -10.48
N ASP A 188 -4.86 -2.10 -10.56
CA ASP A 188 -5.13 -3.03 -11.68
C ASP A 188 -5.10 -2.34 -13.05
N SER A 189 -5.40 -1.04 -13.11
CA SER A 189 -5.33 -0.24 -14.34
C SER A 189 -3.92 0.28 -14.69
N GLY A 190 -2.87 -0.20 -14.03
CA GLY A 190 -1.48 0.26 -14.16
C GLY A 190 -1.16 1.61 -13.51
N ARG A 191 -2.19 2.39 -13.10
CA ARG A 191 -2.03 3.70 -12.44
C ARG A 191 -1.25 3.56 -11.15
N LEU A 192 -0.27 4.43 -10.95
CA LEU A 192 0.44 4.59 -9.68
C LEU A 192 -0.30 5.60 -8.80
N ALA A 193 -0.43 5.33 -7.51
CA ALA A 193 -1.13 6.18 -6.55
C ALA A 193 -0.31 6.31 -5.25
N VAL A 194 0.11 7.55 -4.92
CA VAL A 194 0.87 7.89 -3.72
C VAL A 194 -0.04 8.73 -2.81
N PRO A 195 -0.39 8.25 -1.60
CA PRO A 195 -1.23 9.02 -0.68
C PRO A 195 -0.54 10.30 -0.21
N ALA A 196 -1.31 11.35 0.09
CA ALA A 196 -0.77 12.64 0.52
C ALA A 196 -1.79 13.46 1.33
N TYR A 197 -1.35 14.54 1.98
CA TYR A 197 -2.23 15.51 2.63
C TYR A 197 -1.63 16.92 2.63
N ALA A 198 -2.50 17.93 2.60
CA ALA A 198 -2.11 19.34 2.55
C ALA A 198 -2.91 20.22 3.51
N TYR A 199 -2.24 21.16 4.16
CA TYR A 199 -2.85 22.18 5.01
C TYR A 199 -3.35 23.37 4.18
N TYR A 200 -4.54 23.23 3.61
CA TYR A 200 -5.17 24.24 2.77
C TYR A 200 -5.60 25.48 3.57
N MET A 201 -5.25 26.67 3.09
CA MET A 201 -5.65 27.97 3.64
C MET A 201 -7.01 28.40 3.06
N HIS A 202 -8.10 28.20 3.82
CA HIS A 202 -9.46 28.55 3.38
C HIS A 202 -9.75 30.06 3.40
N GLY A 203 -8.86 30.90 3.94
CA GLY A 203 -9.04 32.34 4.00
C GLY A 203 -7.83 33.08 4.56
N ARG A 204 -7.63 34.32 4.09
CA ARG A 204 -6.59 35.26 4.54
C ARG A 204 -7.26 36.55 5.01
N LEU A 205 -6.76 37.15 6.09
CA LEU A 205 -7.13 38.49 6.57
C LEU A 205 -5.89 39.38 6.47
N CYS A 206 -6.01 40.53 5.78
CA CYS A 206 -4.88 41.44 5.52
C CYS A 206 -3.64 40.73 4.93
N GLY A 207 -3.85 39.72 4.06
CA GLY A 207 -2.81 38.92 3.40
C GLY A 207 -2.30 37.70 4.19
N ILE A 208 -2.43 37.71 5.52
CA ILE A 208 -1.99 36.63 6.43
C ILE A 208 -3.12 35.59 6.56
N PRO A 209 -2.86 34.27 6.54
CA PRO A 209 -3.91 33.30 6.86
C PRO A 209 -4.35 33.44 8.33
N LEU A 210 -5.64 33.27 8.59
CA LEU A 210 -6.10 33.07 9.97
C LEU A 210 -5.82 31.60 10.36
N PRO A 211 -5.18 31.29 11.49
CA PRO A 211 -4.85 29.90 11.86
C PRO A 211 -6.07 28.96 11.95
N CYS A 212 -7.27 29.48 12.21
CA CYS A 212 -8.54 28.73 12.19
C CYS A 212 -9.08 28.41 10.77
N CYS A 213 -8.52 29.06 9.75
CA CYS A 213 -8.82 28.86 8.33
C CYS A 213 -7.84 27.90 7.64
N THR A 214 -6.67 27.62 8.22
CA THR A 214 -5.76 26.57 7.72
C THR A 214 -6.23 25.19 8.17
N ARG A 215 -6.47 24.25 7.24
CA ARG A 215 -7.07 22.93 7.55
C ARG A 215 -6.43 21.80 6.71
N PRO A 216 -6.08 20.66 7.33
CA PRO A 216 -5.53 19.53 6.60
C PRO A 216 -6.62 18.80 5.81
N HIS A 217 -6.30 18.45 4.56
CA HIS A 217 -7.09 17.61 3.67
C HIS A 217 -6.22 16.56 2.99
N SER A 218 -6.61 15.28 3.08
CA SER A 218 -5.97 14.18 2.36
C SER A 218 -6.29 14.22 0.86
N PHE A 219 -5.42 13.62 0.03
CA PHE A 219 -5.59 13.41 -1.40
C PHE A 219 -4.61 12.32 -1.87
N ILE A 220 -4.44 12.13 -3.18
CA ILE A 220 -3.33 11.34 -3.75
C ILE A 220 -2.57 12.13 -4.82
N PHE A 221 -1.28 11.86 -4.97
CA PHE A 221 -0.60 12.00 -6.25
C PHE A 221 -0.84 10.74 -7.08
N TYR A 222 -0.89 10.87 -8.40
CA TYR A 222 -1.02 9.73 -9.31
C TYR A 222 -0.25 9.91 -10.61
N SER A 223 0.09 8.79 -11.25
CA SER A 223 0.68 8.75 -12.58
C SER A 223 0.01 7.66 -13.41
N ASP A 224 -0.34 8.00 -14.66
CA ASP A 224 -0.92 7.09 -15.67
C ASP A 224 0.12 6.70 -16.75
N ASP A 225 1.38 7.14 -16.65
CA ASP A 225 2.41 7.01 -17.68
C ASP A 225 3.67 6.23 -17.23
N GLY A 226 3.56 5.47 -16.13
CA GLY A 226 4.67 4.71 -15.55
C GLY A 226 5.61 5.55 -14.67
N GLY A 227 5.11 6.65 -14.08
CA GLY A 227 5.86 7.51 -13.17
C GLY A 227 6.74 8.55 -13.86
N ARG A 228 6.52 8.82 -15.15
CA ARG A 228 7.24 9.85 -15.91
C ARG A 228 6.74 11.22 -15.47
N SER A 229 5.43 11.43 -15.50
CA SER A 229 4.75 12.63 -15.00
C SER A 229 3.77 12.32 -13.86
N TRP A 230 3.60 13.29 -12.96
CA TRP A 230 2.77 13.16 -11.76
C TRP A 230 1.70 14.24 -11.65
N GLN A 231 0.48 13.79 -11.39
CA GLN A 231 -0.73 14.62 -11.26
C GLN A 231 -1.31 14.52 -9.84
N LYS A 232 -2.25 15.41 -9.52
CA LYS A 232 -2.85 15.53 -8.19
C LYS A 232 -4.36 15.27 -8.21
N GLY A 233 -4.80 14.37 -7.35
CA GLY A 233 -6.22 14.14 -7.03
C GLY A 233 -6.85 15.27 -6.22
N SER A 234 -8.18 15.32 -6.19
CA SER A 234 -8.93 16.37 -5.50
C SER A 234 -8.86 16.24 -3.98
N LEU A 235 -8.62 17.36 -3.29
CA LEU A 235 -8.59 17.42 -1.82
C LEU A 235 -9.89 16.88 -1.19
N LEU A 236 -9.75 16.02 -0.18
CA LEU A 236 -10.84 15.38 0.56
C LEU A 236 -11.58 16.39 1.45
N ARG A 237 -12.63 17.01 0.89
CA ARG A 237 -13.45 18.04 1.54
C ARG A 237 -14.46 17.44 2.54
N GLY A 238 -15.11 18.30 3.31
CA GLY A 238 -16.12 17.93 4.32
C GLY A 238 -15.55 17.53 5.68
N MET A 239 -14.30 17.06 5.77
CA MET A 239 -13.64 16.72 7.04
C MET A 239 -12.18 17.20 7.07
N ARG A 240 -11.66 17.50 8.27
CA ARG A 240 -10.22 17.65 8.52
C ARG A 240 -9.58 16.27 8.47
N THR A 241 -8.67 16.06 7.53
CA THR A 241 -8.08 14.75 7.21
C THR A 241 -6.59 14.91 6.93
N GLY A 242 -5.74 14.12 7.59
CA GLY A 242 -4.27 14.23 7.53
C GLY A 242 -3.63 13.02 6.85
N GLU A 243 -2.57 12.50 7.46
CA GLU A 243 -1.88 11.26 7.09
C GLU A 243 -2.85 10.16 6.65
N CYS A 244 -2.65 9.62 5.46
CA CYS A 244 -3.56 8.67 4.85
C CYS A 244 -2.85 7.56 4.09
N GLN A 245 -3.57 6.47 3.89
CA GLN A 245 -3.14 5.28 3.16
C GLN A 245 -4.30 4.83 2.27
N VAL A 246 -3.99 4.22 1.12
CA VAL A 246 -4.95 3.88 0.07
C VAL A 246 -4.78 2.44 -0.41
N ALA A 247 -5.88 1.78 -0.78
CA ALA A 247 -5.89 0.39 -1.23
C ALA A 247 -6.99 0.17 -2.28
N GLU A 248 -6.81 -0.76 -3.22
CA GLU A 248 -7.81 -1.04 -4.26
C GLU A 248 -8.79 -2.14 -3.79
N ILE A 249 -10.09 -1.92 -3.98
CA ILE A 249 -11.14 -2.85 -3.53
C ILE A 249 -12.08 -3.21 -4.68
N SER A 250 -12.69 -4.39 -4.61
CA SER A 250 -13.70 -4.83 -5.58
C SER A 250 -14.97 -3.98 -5.46
N ALA A 251 -15.52 -3.56 -6.59
CA ALA A 251 -16.82 -2.91 -6.68
C ALA A 251 -17.96 -3.94 -6.80
N LYS A 252 -19.20 -3.54 -6.46
CA LYS A 252 -20.37 -4.44 -6.53
C LYS A 252 -20.77 -4.83 -7.96
N ASP A 253 -20.44 -3.99 -8.94
CA ASP A 253 -20.64 -4.20 -10.37
C ASP A 253 -19.51 -5.04 -11.03
N GLY A 254 -18.46 -5.39 -10.28
CA GLY A 254 -17.29 -6.12 -10.78
C GLY A 254 -16.11 -5.23 -11.20
N GLY A 255 -16.25 -3.89 -11.13
CA GLY A 255 -15.12 -2.97 -11.29
C GLY A 255 -14.20 -2.91 -10.05
N THR A 256 -13.36 -1.88 -9.99
CA THR A 256 -12.54 -1.55 -8.82
C THR A 256 -12.81 -0.12 -8.31
N LEU A 257 -12.58 0.09 -7.02
CA LEU A 257 -12.67 1.40 -6.36
C LEU A 257 -11.39 1.63 -5.54
N LEU A 258 -10.97 2.89 -5.42
CA LEU A 258 -9.87 3.26 -4.52
C LEU A 258 -10.43 3.62 -3.14
N TYR A 259 -10.09 2.82 -2.14
CA TYR A 259 -10.36 3.06 -0.73
C TYR A 259 -9.28 3.97 -0.13
N CYS A 260 -9.67 4.93 0.71
CA CYS A 260 -8.76 5.80 1.47
C CYS A 260 -9.12 5.79 2.96
N SER A 261 -8.12 5.59 3.83
CA SER A 261 -8.22 5.71 5.29
C SER A 261 -7.34 6.86 5.78
N ALA A 262 -7.95 7.92 6.32
CA ALA A 262 -7.28 9.16 6.70
C ALA A 262 -7.39 9.50 8.20
N ARG A 263 -6.28 10.02 8.76
CA ARG A 263 -6.15 10.43 10.16
C ARG A 263 -7.06 11.59 10.51
N ARG A 264 -7.65 11.57 11.72
CA ARG A 264 -8.66 12.55 12.14
C ARG A 264 -8.60 12.79 13.66
N PRO A 265 -8.42 14.03 14.15
CA PRO A 265 -8.32 14.35 15.59
C PRO A 265 -9.68 14.27 16.34
N CYS A 266 -10.45 13.20 16.13
CA CYS A 266 -11.80 12.97 16.66
C CYS A 266 -12.06 11.48 16.96
N ARG A 267 -11.03 10.73 17.37
CA ARG A 267 -11.09 9.35 17.89
C ARG A 267 -11.53 8.24 16.93
N CYS A 268 -11.61 8.48 15.63
CA CYS A 268 -11.85 7.45 14.62
C CYS A 268 -11.40 7.92 13.24
N ARG A 269 -11.02 6.98 12.35
CA ARG A 269 -10.64 7.29 10.95
C ARG A 269 -11.76 7.99 10.21
N ALA A 270 -11.35 8.83 9.26
CA ALA A 270 -12.21 9.22 8.13
C ALA A 270 -11.93 8.24 6.98
N VAL A 271 -12.98 7.73 6.36
CA VAL A 271 -12.89 6.79 5.23
C VAL A 271 -13.57 7.41 4.02
N ALA A 272 -12.96 7.31 2.84
CA ALA A 272 -13.52 7.81 1.60
C ALA A 272 -13.23 6.87 0.44
N ILE A 273 -14.14 6.82 -0.54
CA ILE A 273 -14.06 5.94 -1.71
C ILE A 273 -14.03 6.78 -2.98
N SER A 274 -13.23 6.40 -3.97
CA SER A 274 -13.18 6.99 -5.31
C SER A 274 -13.48 5.92 -6.37
N ALA A 275 -14.32 6.27 -7.34
CA ALA A 275 -14.60 5.45 -8.53
C ALA A 275 -13.77 5.87 -9.75
N ASP A 276 -13.13 7.05 -9.71
CA ASP A 276 -12.25 7.60 -10.76
C ASP A 276 -10.75 7.40 -10.43
N ARG A 277 -10.46 6.32 -9.69
CA ARG A 277 -9.11 5.85 -9.31
C ARG A 277 -8.27 6.94 -8.64
N GLY A 278 -8.89 7.70 -7.74
CA GLY A 278 -8.27 8.73 -6.90
C GLY A 278 -8.31 10.17 -7.41
N GLN A 279 -8.88 10.44 -8.59
CA GLN A 279 -9.05 11.82 -9.08
C GLN A 279 -10.03 12.62 -8.20
N ARG A 280 -11.09 11.97 -7.70
CA ARG A 280 -12.08 12.51 -6.75
C ARG A 280 -12.55 11.42 -5.80
N PHE A 281 -12.38 11.66 -4.50
CA PHE A 281 -13.04 10.89 -3.47
C PHE A 281 -14.45 11.45 -3.21
N GLY A 282 -15.40 10.57 -2.91
CA GLY A 282 -16.70 10.94 -2.37
C GLY A 282 -16.59 11.60 -0.98
N LEU A 283 -17.73 12.05 -0.43
CA LEU A 283 -17.75 12.63 0.90
C LEU A 283 -17.23 11.62 1.94
N PRO A 284 -16.24 11.97 2.78
CA PRO A 284 -15.69 11.06 3.76
C PRO A 284 -16.72 10.73 4.84
N VAL A 285 -16.81 9.46 5.20
CA VAL A 285 -17.58 8.95 6.35
C VAL A 285 -16.67 8.78 7.57
N ARG A 286 -17.27 8.72 8.76
CA ARG A 286 -16.55 8.28 9.97
C ARG A 286 -16.59 6.75 10.02
N CYS A 287 -15.48 6.11 10.36
CA CYS A 287 -15.43 4.66 10.60
C CYS A 287 -15.16 4.39 12.09
N PRO A 288 -16.19 4.22 12.96
CA PRO A 288 -16.00 4.09 14.40
C PRO A 288 -15.29 2.80 14.85
N ALA A 289 -15.29 1.76 14.00
CA ALA A 289 -14.56 0.52 14.23
C ALA A 289 -13.04 0.73 14.21
N LEU A 290 -12.55 1.61 13.31
CA LEU A 290 -11.16 2.04 13.26
C LEU A 290 -10.98 3.27 14.17
N CYS A 291 -10.80 3.03 15.47
CA CYS A 291 -10.65 4.08 16.47
C CYS A 291 -9.28 4.77 16.41
N GLU A 292 -9.19 5.97 16.99
CA GLU A 292 -7.92 6.71 17.14
C GLU A 292 -7.71 7.22 18.57
N PRO A 293 -6.45 7.41 19.02
CA PRO A 293 -6.15 8.22 20.19
C PRO A 293 -6.50 9.71 19.94
N PRO A 294 -6.58 10.57 20.97
CA PRO A 294 -7.13 11.93 20.85
C PRO A 294 -6.41 12.86 19.86
N ARG A 295 -5.11 12.65 19.61
CA ARG A 295 -4.30 13.40 18.63
C ARG A 295 -4.16 12.68 17.27
N GLY A 296 -4.74 11.48 17.14
CA GLY A 296 -4.59 10.59 16.00
C GLY A 296 -3.22 9.91 15.87
N CYS A 297 -3.16 8.92 14.97
CA CYS A 297 -1.94 8.27 14.53
C CYS A 297 -2.04 7.99 13.03
N GLN A 298 -0.90 7.74 12.38
CA GLN A 298 -0.89 7.02 11.12
C GLN A 298 -1.24 5.54 11.40
N GLY A 299 -1.76 4.87 10.38
CA GLY A 299 -1.91 3.41 10.33
C GLY A 299 -2.07 2.99 8.87
N SER A 300 -1.60 1.80 8.53
CA SER A 300 -1.49 1.33 7.15
C SER A 300 -2.65 0.42 6.75
N VAL A 301 -3.08 0.51 5.49
CA VAL A 301 -4.12 -0.36 4.90
C VAL A 301 -3.58 -1.00 3.65
N VAL A 302 -3.79 -2.32 3.51
CA VAL A 302 -3.49 -3.07 2.29
C VAL A 302 -4.71 -3.87 1.82
N SER A 303 -4.82 -4.02 0.51
CA SER A 303 -5.80 -4.88 -0.15
C SER A 303 -5.17 -6.21 -0.57
N PHE A 304 -5.88 -7.31 -0.35
CA PHE A 304 -5.44 -8.64 -0.78
C PHE A 304 -6.63 -9.48 -1.25
N VAL A 305 -6.34 -10.54 -2.00
CA VAL A 305 -7.30 -11.63 -2.29
C VAL A 305 -7.09 -12.72 -1.23
N PRO A 306 -8.13 -13.21 -0.55
CA PRO A 306 -7.99 -14.31 0.41
C PRO A 306 -7.64 -15.61 -0.32
N THR A 307 -6.50 -16.22 0.01
CA THR A 307 -6.10 -17.54 -0.48
C THR A 307 -6.68 -18.62 0.42
N THR A 308 -7.50 -19.52 -0.11
CA THR A 308 -8.03 -20.66 0.66
C THR A 308 -6.92 -21.70 0.86
N ILE A 309 -6.38 -21.80 2.07
CA ILE A 309 -5.42 -22.87 2.42
C ILE A 309 -6.18 -24.20 2.40
N GLY A 310 -5.91 -25.04 1.41
CA GLY A 310 -6.40 -26.41 1.39
C GLY A 310 -5.83 -27.19 2.57
N GLY A 311 -6.69 -27.91 3.30
CA GLY A 311 -6.26 -28.84 4.34
C GLY A 311 -5.34 -29.95 3.78
N PRO A 312 -4.58 -30.65 4.64
CA PRO A 312 -3.72 -31.73 4.18
C PRO A 312 -4.54 -32.80 3.47
N VAL A 313 -4.25 -33.02 2.19
CA VAL A 313 -4.80 -34.16 1.44
C VAL A 313 -4.23 -35.42 2.10
N GLY A 314 -5.07 -36.15 2.82
CA GLY A 314 -4.69 -37.42 3.41
C GLY A 314 -4.38 -38.43 2.31
N ASN A 315 -3.19 -39.05 2.39
CA ASN A 315 -2.85 -40.20 1.57
C ASN A 315 -3.88 -41.32 1.79
N THR A 316 -4.81 -41.44 0.86
CA THR A 316 -5.72 -42.59 0.75
C THR A 316 -5.13 -43.55 -0.27
N ASP A 317 -3.98 -44.13 0.11
CA ASP A 317 -3.33 -45.22 -0.62
C ASP A 317 -4.28 -46.41 -0.70
N THR A 318 -5.04 -46.47 -1.80
CA THR A 318 -6.09 -47.48 -2.03
C THR A 318 -5.96 -48.01 -3.46
N GLU A 319 -5.14 -49.03 -3.64
CA GLU A 319 -5.05 -49.74 -4.92
C GLU A 319 -6.41 -50.39 -5.27
N SER A 320 -6.91 -50.15 -6.48
CA SER A 320 -7.80 -51.07 -7.19
C SER A 320 -7.77 -50.80 -8.71
N PRO A 321 -8.03 -51.81 -9.56
CA PRO A 321 -7.32 -51.89 -10.85
C PRO A 321 -8.15 -51.58 -12.10
N SER A 322 -7.45 -51.55 -13.23
CA SER A 322 -7.94 -51.74 -14.62
C SER A 322 -8.98 -50.73 -15.14
N GLY A 323 -8.49 -49.77 -15.94
CA GLY A 323 -9.29 -48.68 -16.51
C GLY A 323 -10.15 -48.98 -17.74
N VAL A 324 -10.61 -47.88 -18.34
CA VAL A 324 -11.19 -47.78 -19.69
C VAL A 324 -10.74 -46.44 -20.30
N THR A 325 -10.45 -46.44 -21.60
CA THR A 325 -10.06 -45.25 -22.36
C THR A 325 -11.30 -44.42 -22.75
N GLN A 326 -11.24 -43.09 -22.61
CA GLN A 326 -12.07 -42.18 -23.41
C GLN A 326 -11.26 -40.98 -23.91
N HIS A 327 -11.55 -40.56 -25.15
CA HIS A 327 -10.87 -39.46 -25.83
C HIS A 327 -11.57 -38.13 -25.53
N GLY A 328 -10.80 -37.08 -25.24
CA GLY A 328 -11.31 -35.70 -25.26
C GLY A 328 -11.34 -35.15 -26.69
N PRO A 329 -12.41 -34.45 -27.12
CA PRO A 329 -12.42 -33.70 -28.37
C PRO A 329 -11.64 -32.37 -28.23
N LEU A 330 -10.85 -32.01 -29.24
CA LEU A 330 -10.14 -30.73 -29.28
C LEU A 330 -11.08 -29.57 -29.61
N CYS A 331 -10.82 -28.40 -29.03
CA CYS A 331 -11.35 -27.14 -29.53
C CYS A 331 -10.83 -26.87 -30.94
N SER A 332 -11.69 -26.39 -31.84
CA SER A 332 -11.30 -25.83 -33.14
C SER A 332 -12.12 -24.58 -33.45
N ASN A 333 -11.46 -23.55 -33.98
CA ASN A 333 -12.10 -22.29 -34.34
C ASN A 333 -12.91 -22.45 -35.63
N SER A 334 -14.05 -21.76 -35.73
CA SER A 334 -14.64 -21.37 -37.01
C SER A 334 -15.33 -20.01 -36.92
N THR A 335 -15.43 -19.33 -38.06
CA THR A 335 -15.77 -17.91 -38.18
C THR A 335 -17.25 -17.65 -38.50
N ASN A 336 -17.70 -16.43 -38.19
CA ASN A 336 -18.82 -15.68 -38.77
C ASN A 336 -19.72 -16.37 -39.82
N GLN A 337 -21.03 -16.37 -39.57
CA GLN A 337 -21.97 -15.86 -40.59
C GLN A 337 -23.32 -15.38 -40.02
N HIS A 338 -23.94 -14.46 -40.77
CA HIS A 338 -25.32 -13.98 -40.59
C HIS A 338 -26.34 -15.05 -41.03
N LEU A 339 -27.54 -15.04 -40.43
CA LEU A 339 -28.90 -15.18 -41.04
C LEU A 339 -29.89 -15.46 -39.89
N GLN A 340 -30.73 -14.50 -39.48
CA GLN A 340 -32.04 -14.17 -40.10
C GLN A 340 -33.10 -15.27 -39.87
N CYS A 341 -33.76 -15.23 -38.70
CA CYS A 341 -34.92 -16.08 -38.39
C CYS A 341 -36.21 -15.53 -39.03
N ASN A 342 -37.12 -16.42 -39.44
CA ASN A 342 -38.45 -16.08 -39.94
C ASN A 342 -39.43 -17.25 -39.69
N SER A 343 -40.74 -16.98 -39.72
CA SER A 343 -41.87 -17.86 -39.30
C SER A 343 -41.99 -18.15 -37.79
N GLY A 344 -43.19 -18.25 -37.19
CA GLY A 344 -44.50 -17.79 -37.68
C GLY A 344 -45.74 -18.49 -37.10
N CYS A 345 -46.62 -17.73 -36.42
CA CYS A 345 -48.00 -18.08 -35.99
C CYS A 345 -48.11 -19.22 -34.92
N GLU A 346 -49.08 -19.29 -34.00
CA GLU A 346 -50.21 -18.46 -33.50
C GLU A 346 -50.75 -19.17 -32.21
N SER A 347 -51.70 -18.73 -31.34
CA SER A 347 -52.46 -17.51 -30.97
C SER A 347 -53.30 -17.86 -29.68
N PRO A 348 -54.23 -17.04 -29.13
CA PRO A 348 -54.39 -15.58 -29.11
C PRO A 348 -54.72 -14.99 -27.69
N THR A 349 -54.95 -13.67 -27.62
CA THR A 349 -55.58 -12.88 -26.51
C THR A 349 -54.86 -12.79 -25.15
N GLY A 350 -54.81 -11.63 -24.48
CA GLY A 350 -55.25 -10.28 -24.85
C GLY A 350 -54.85 -9.21 -23.81
N ASP A 351 -54.82 -7.94 -24.24
CA ASP A 351 -54.62 -6.68 -23.47
C ASP A 351 -53.43 -6.60 -22.47
N THR A 352 -52.49 -5.65 -22.59
CA THR A 352 -52.73 -4.19 -22.72
C THR A 352 -51.65 -3.47 -23.55
N GLN A 353 -51.90 -2.21 -23.92
CA GLN A 353 -51.10 -1.48 -24.92
C GLN A 353 -49.76 -0.89 -24.45
N HIS A 354 -48.82 -0.79 -25.39
CA HIS A 354 -47.59 -0.01 -25.30
C HIS A 354 -47.84 1.51 -25.24
N CYS A 355 -46.85 2.27 -24.75
CA CYS A 355 -46.21 3.25 -25.63
C CYS A 355 -44.77 3.55 -25.23
N LEU A 356 -43.83 3.34 -26.15
CA LEU A 356 -42.42 3.70 -26.05
C LEU A 356 -42.18 4.91 -26.96
N LEU A 357 -41.42 5.92 -26.52
CA LEU A 357 -40.72 6.84 -27.42
C LEU A 357 -39.58 7.55 -26.69
N CYS A 358 -38.44 7.71 -27.36
CA CYS A 358 -37.24 8.33 -26.83
C CYS A 358 -37.15 9.82 -27.23
N THR A 359 -36.69 10.69 -26.33
CA THR A 359 -35.93 11.91 -26.69
C THR A 359 -35.16 12.44 -25.48
N THR A 360 -33.94 12.92 -25.72
CA THR A 360 -33.18 13.83 -24.83
C THR A 360 -33.10 15.21 -25.51
N PRO A 361 -32.45 16.23 -24.91
CA PRO A 361 -32.91 16.94 -23.72
C PRO A 361 -33.07 18.47 -23.99
N PRO A 362 -33.70 19.25 -23.09
CA PRO A 362 -33.67 20.71 -23.16
C PRO A 362 -32.75 21.35 -22.10
N ALA A 363 -31.97 22.35 -22.52
CA ALA A 363 -31.35 23.34 -21.62
C ALA A 363 -31.75 24.74 -22.10
N ILE A 364 -32.55 25.46 -21.32
CA ILE A 364 -32.99 26.84 -21.60
C ILE A 364 -32.89 27.70 -20.32
N ILE A 365 -32.61 29.00 -20.53
CA ILE A 365 -32.34 30.04 -19.54
C ILE A 365 -33.63 30.66 -19.01
N GLY A 366 -33.67 31.12 -17.74
CA GLY A 366 -34.77 31.97 -17.26
C GLY A 366 -34.68 32.46 -15.80
N CYS A 367 -34.29 33.72 -15.61
CA CYS A 367 -34.62 34.54 -14.43
C CYS A 367 -35.44 35.75 -14.92
N PRO A 368 -36.45 36.24 -14.17
CA PRO A 368 -36.25 37.31 -13.17
C PRO A 368 -37.15 37.09 -11.91
N THR A 369 -37.35 37.95 -10.90
CA THR A 369 -37.05 39.39 -10.57
C THR A 369 -36.50 39.46 -9.12
N GLY A 370 -35.69 40.44 -8.68
CA GLY A 370 -36.04 41.85 -8.42
C GLY A 370 -36.71 42.02 -7.03
N THR A 371 -36.45 43.04 -6.22
CA THR A 371 -35.61 44.26 -6.34
C THR A 371 -34.37 44.17 -5.40
N THR A 372 -33.67 45.16 -4.80
CA THR A 372 -33.80 46.64 -4.64
C THR A 372 -32.42 47.27 -4.38
N SER A 373 -32.28 48.60 -4.49
CA SER A 373 -31.09 49.40 -4.14
C SER A 373 -31.50 50.84 -3.76
N PRO A 374 -30.62 51.62 -3.11
CA PRO A 374 -30.21 52.94 -3.67
C PRO A 374 -28.67 52.98 -3.87
N GLU A 375 -28.13 53.49 -4.98
CA GLU A 375 -27.97 54.91 -5.38
C GLU A 375 -26.98 55.72 -4.50
N ASN A 376 -26.11 56.62 -5.01
CA ASN A 376 -25.97 57.20 -6.36
C ASN A 376 -24.47 57.46 -6.76
N PRO A 377 -24.02 58.34 -7.70
CA PRO A 377 -23.12 57.86 -8.77
C PRO A 377 -21.80 58.64 -8.94
N ASN A 378 -20.99 58.23 -9.94
CA ASN A 378 -20.51 59.19 -10.95
C ASN A 378 -20.14 58.51 -12.29
N ARG A 379 -20.25 59.26 -13.40
CA ARG A 379 -20.22 58.71 -14.78
C ARG A 379 -19.69 59.73 -15.80
N VAL A 380 -18.52 59.49 -16.39
CA VAL A 380 -18.10 60.08 -17.68
C VAL A 380 -17.35 59.02 -18.50
N SER A 381 -17.50 59.10 -19.82
CA SER A 381 -16.89 58.21 -20.83
C SER A 381 -16.17 59.05 -21.89
N GLN A 382 -15.13 58.53 -22.56
CA GLN A 382 -15.04 58.42 -24.04
C GLN A 382 -13.65 58.07 -24.60
N LEU A 383 -13.65 57.17 -25.60
CA LEU A 383 -12.87 57.13 -26.86
C LEU A 383 -11.32 57.20 -26.90
N CYS A 384 -10.81 56.85 -28.09
CA CYS A 384 -9.44 56.45 -28.39
C CYS A 384 -8.59 57.56 -29.03
N SER A 385 -7.27 57.50 -28.86
CA SER A 385 -6.30 58.06 -29.81
C SER A 385 -4.91 57.44 -29.65
N HIS A 386 -4.32 56.93 -30.74
CA HIS A 386 -2.87 56.74 -30.85
C HIS A 386 -2.17 58.08 -31.08
N PRO A 387 -0.85 58.15 -30.84
CA PRO A 387 0.02 58.49 -31.95
C PRO A 387 1.22 57.55 -32.13
N THR A 388 1.80 57.56 -33.33
CA THR A 388 3.00 56.82 -33.75
C THR A 388 4.23 57.71 -33.76
N ASN A 389 5.43 57.12 -33.64
CA ASN A 389 6.60 57.60 -34.39
C ASN A 389 7.53 56.44 -34.79
N GLN A 390 8.40 56.64 -35.79
CA GLN A 390 9.16 55.60 -36.50
C GLN A 390 10.68 55.75 -36.36
N GLN A 391 11.41 54.63 -36.44
CA GLN A 391 12.73 54.41 -37.09
C GLN A 391 13.31 53.04 -36.63
N GLN A 392 13.99 52.21 -37.44
CA GLN A 392 14.09 52.11 -38.90
C GLN A 392 14.61 50.69 -39.28
N HIS A 393 14.16 50.10 -40.39
CA HIS A 393 14.65 48.81 -40.98
C HIS A 393 15.85 49.05 -41.93
N PRO A 394 16.74 48.07 -42.21
CA PRO A 394 16.48 46.87 -43.06
C PRO A 394 16.94 45.53 -42.44
N ASP A 395 16.38 44.34 -42.72
CA ASP A 395 15.79 43.68 -43.92
C ASP A 395 16.77 42.88 -44.80
N LEU A 396 16.56 41.55 -44.82
CA LEU A 396 16.79 40.57 -45.91
C LEU A 396 16.56 39.13 -45.36
N GLY A 397 15.65 38.27 -45.86
CA GLY A 397 14.53 38.49 -46.78
C GLY A 397 13.88 37.16 -47.28
N LEU A 398 12.54 37.07 -47.24
CA LEU A 398 11.63 36.06 -47.87
C LEU A 398 11.81 34.57 -47.44
N CYS A 399 10.77 33.75 -47.16
CA CYS A 399 9.53 33.37 -47.87
C CYS A 399 9.78 32.44 -49.09
N ILE A 400 9.04 31.34 -49.37
CA ILE A 400 7.66 30.94 -48.98
C ILE A 400 7.43 29.39 -49.12
N ASN A 401 6.37 28.85 -48.48
CA ASN A 401 5.64 27.55 -48.63
C ASN A 401 6.25 26.29 -49.31
N THR A 402 6.07 25.10 -48.70
CA THR A 402 5.11 24.03 -49.13
C THR A 402 5.15 22.76 -48.22
N THR A 403 4.23 21.81 -48.44
CA THR A 403 3.98 20.54 -47.70
C THR A 403 3.68 19.40 -48.71
N PRO A 404 3.58 18.09 -48.37
CA PRO A 404 4.18 17.24 -47.31
C PRO A 404 4.75 15.88 -47.85
N HIS A 405 4.90 14.84 -46.99
CA HIS A 405 5.08 13.37 -47.22
C HIS A 405 6.50 12.71 -47.28
N SER A 406 6.49 11.38 -47.00
CA SER A 406 7.53 10.33 -47.14
C SER A 406 8.71 10.40 -46.14
N GLU A 407 8.97 9.47 -45.20
CA GLU A 407 9.14 7.98 -45.19
C GLU A 407 10.56 7.45 -45.49
N TYR A 408 11.12 6.72 -44.50
CA TYR A 408 12.16 5.67 -44.59
C TYR A 408 13.59 6.10 -45.05
N PRO A 409 14.67 5.27 -44.92
CA PRO A 409 14.69 3.81 -44.73
C PRO A 409 15.63 3.20 -43.66
N VAL A 410 15.51 1.88 -43.52
CA VAL A 410 16.44 0.96 -42.85
C VAL A 410 17.67 0.68 -43.73
N GLY A 411 18.84 0.48 -43.12
CA GLY A 411 20.05 0.00 -43.82
C GLY A 411 20.46 -1.40 -43.37
N THR A 412 20.76 -2.29 -44.31
CA THR A 412 21.29 -3.64 -44.07
C THR A 412 22.53 -3.89 -44.92
N THR A 413 23.57 -4.48 -44.34
CA THR A 413 24.71 -5.07 -45.06
C THR A 413 25.14 -6.37 -44.38
N SER A 414 25.57 -7.35 -45.16
CA SER A 414 25.90 -8.71 -44.72
C SER A 414 27.07 -9.25 -45.53
N ILE A 415 28.08 -9.82 -44.86
CA ILE A 415 29.19 -10.58 -45.45
C ILE A 415 29.40 -11.85 -44.58
N GLU A 416 29.92 -12.90 -45.20
CA GLU A 416 29.73 -14.31 -44.81
C GLU A 416 30.70 -14.82 -43.72
N SER A 417 30.34 -15.95 -43.12
CA SER A 417 31.20 -16.80 -42.26
C SER A 417 31.98 -17.83 -43.10
N PRO A 418 32.96 -18.55 -42.53
CA PRO A 418 32.61 -19.91 -42.09
C PRO A 418 33.36 -20.42 -40.84
N ASN A 419 32.90 -21.58 -40.33
CA ASN A 419 33.43 -22.38 -39.21
C ASN A 419 33.28 -21.72 -37.81
N GLY A 420 32.80 -22.42 -36.79
CA GLY A 420 32.25 -23.78 -36.72
C GLY A 420 31.77 -24.11 -35.30
N ASP A 421 30.89 -25.11 -35.18
CA ASP A 421 30.30 -25.63 -33.94
C ASP A 421 29.60 -24.64 -32.98
N THR A 422 28.27 -24.67 -32.99
CA THR A 422 27.47 -24.43 -31.78
C THR A 422 26.20 -25.27 -31.86
N GLN A 423 26.02 -26.21 -30.92
CA GLN A 423 24.88 -27.16 -30.96
C GLN A 423 23.59 -26.50 -30.46
N HIS A 424 22.57 -26.45 -31.32
CA HIS A 424 21.21 -26.08 -30.92
C HIS A 424 20.52 -27.22 -30.16
N TRP A 425 20.60 -27.20 -28.83
CA TRP A 425 19.73 -28.02 -27.98
C TRP A 425 18.46 -27.26 -27.61
N LEU A 426 17.42 -27.44 -28.44
CA LEU A 426 16.04 -27.06 -28.15
C LEU A 426 15.48 -28.01 -27.06
N LEU A 427 15.83 -27.76 -25.80
CA LEU A 427 15.28 -28.49 -24.66
C LEU A 427 14.02 -27.82 -24.11
N CYS A 428 12.87 -28.25 -24.64
CA CYS A 428 11.57 -28.01 -24.05
C CYS A 428 11.41 -28.83 -22.76
N SER A 429 12.00 -28.36 -21.66
CA SER A 429 11.91 -29.00 -20.34
C SER A 429 10.84 -28.31 -19.49
N ASN A 430 9.63 -28.86 -19.53
CA ASN A 430 8.45 -28.38 -18.82
C ASN A 430 8.44 -28.84 -17.34
N PRO A 431 8.45 -27.94 -16.34
CA PRO A 431 8.17 -28.29 -14.95
C PRO A 431 6.68 -28.11 -14.65
N THR A 432 5.83 -29.04 -15.13
CA THR A 432 4.41 -29.12 -14.71
C THR A 432 4.27 -29.57 -13.26
N HIS A 433 4.54 -28.65 -12.33
CA HIS A 433 3.97 -28.66 -11.00
C HIS A 433 2.90 -27.56 -10.91
N GLN A 434 1.83 -27.73 -11.69
CA GLN A 434 0.58 -27.03 -11.41
C GLN A 434 0.01 -27.57 -10.09
N LEU A 435 0.36 -26.92 -8.98
CA LEU A 435 -0.51 -26.92 -7.81
C LEU A 435 -1.86 -26.37 -8.28
N GLN A 436 -2.89 -27.22 -8.30
CA GLN A 436 -4.24 -26.78 -8.64
C GLN A 436 -4.67 -25.74 -7.60
N ARG A 437 -4.86 -24.49 -8.05
CA ARG A 437 -5.54 -23.48 -7.24
C ARG A 437 -6.98 -23.94 -7.01
N CYS A 438 -7.25 -24.36 -5.78
CA CYS A 438 -8.62 -24.45 -5.28
C CYS A 438 -9.16 -23.03 -5.02
N ASP A 439 -9.44 -22.29 -6.10
CA ASP A 439 -10.08 -20.97 -6.09
C ASP A 439 -11.56 -21.06 -5.66
N LEU A 440 -11.77 -21.51 -4.42
CA LEU A 440 -12.98 -21.32 -3.63
C LEU A 440 -12.88 -19.99 -2.87
N GLY A 441 -12.47 -18.93 -3.57
CA GLY A 441 -12.70 -17.57 -3.10
C GLY A 441 -14.21 -17.30 -3.03
N THR A 442 -14.63 -16.43 -2.12
CA THR A 442 -16.03 -16.00 -2.00
C THR A 442 -16.42 -15.18 -3.23
N LYS A 443 -16.90 -15.87 -4.27
CA LYS A 443 -17.37 -15.27 -5.52
C LYS A 443 -18.49 -14.29 -5.21
N SER A 444 -18.33 -13.05 -5.66
CA SER A 444 -19.46 -12.13 -5.76
C SER A 444 -20.55 -12.75 -6.66
N LEU A 445 -21.80 -12.31 -6.51
CA LEU A 445 -22.91 -12.75 -7.38
C LEU A 445 -22.65 -12.52 -8.88
N ASN A 446 -21.72 -11.60 -9.20
CA ASN A 446 -21.25 -11.30 -10.57
C ASN A 446 -19.94 -12.03 -10.95
N GLY A 447 -19.54 -13.08 -10.23
CA GLY A 447 -18.40 -13.96 -10.56
C GLY A 447 -17.00 -13.42 -10.26
N GLY A 448 -16.84 -12.13 -9.97
CA GLY A 448 -15.57 -11.51 -9.61
C GLY A 448 -15.04 -11.91 -8.23
N THR A 449 -13.71 -11.93 -8.09
CA THR A 449 -13.00 -12.22 -6.84
C THR A 449 -13.08 -11.04 -5.89
N GLN A 450 -13.57 -11.27 -4.67
CA GLN A 450 -13.69 -10.22 -3.64
C GLN A 450 -12.32 -9.94 -2.99
N ARG A 451 -11.86 -8.69 -3.07
CA ARG A 451 -10.71 -8.20 -2.28
C ARG A 451 -11.14 -7.93 -0.83
N TRP A 452 -10.26 -8.28 0.10
CA TRP A 452 -10.36 -7.95 1.52
C TRP A 452 -9.38 -6.83 1.86
N LEU A 453 -9.61 -6.14 2.98
CA LEU A 453 -8.66 -5.17 3.55
C LEU A 453 -8.09 -5.67 4.87
N LEU A 454 -6.79 -5.44 5.07
CA LEU A 454 -6.08 -5.55 6.34
C LEU A 454 -5.60 -4.15 6.76
N TYR A 455 -5.74 -3.81 8.03
CA TYR A 455 -5.36 -2.49 8.57
C TYR A 455 -4.58 -2.62 9.89
N SER A 456 -3.47 -1.91 10.03
CA SER A 456 -2.63 -1.88 11.24
C SER A 456 -2.71 -0.52 11.96
N HIS A 457 -3.07 -0.52 13.25
CA HIS A 457 -3.17 0.70 14.05
C HIS A 457 -3.25 0.42 15.56
N PRO A 458 -2.73 1.31 16.44
CA PRO A 458 -2.98 1.23 17.89
C PRO A 458 -4.47 1.06 18.24
N THR A 459 -4.82 0.05 19.05
CA THR A 459 -6.22 -0.24 19.44
C THR A 459 -6.74 0.69 20.54
N ASN A 460 -5.84 1.32 21.29
CA ASN A 460 -6.20 2.09 22.45
C ASN A 460 -6.77 3.49 22.11
N ARG A 461 -8.00 3.77 22.54
CA ARG A 461 -8.74 5.02 22.26
C ARG A 461 -8.19 6.28 22.95
N HIS A 462 -7.13 6.14 23.76
CA HIS A 462 -6.56 7.21 24.58
C HIS A 462 -5.05 7.39 24.35
N HIS A 463 -4.31 6.31 24.07
CA HIS A 463 -2.85 6.30 23.97
C HIS A 463 -2.35 5.56 22.72
N ARG A 464 -1.11 5.82 22.32
CA ARG A 464 -0.42 5.08 21.26
C ARG A 464 0.18 3.79 21.85
N ARG A 465 -0.65 2.73 21.88
CA ARG A 465 -0.31 1.40 22.39
C ARG A 465 -1.22 0.31 21.84
N ASP A 466 -0.75 -0.93 22.01
CA ASP A 466 -1.46 -2.18 21.72
C ASP A 466 -1.82 -2.26 20.22
N LEU A 467 -0.83 -2.59 19.39
CA LEU A 467 -0.90 -2.56 17.92
C LEU A 467 -1.87 -3.64 17.42
N GLY A 468 -2.99 -3.21 16.83
CA GLY A 468 -4.04 -4.11 16.35
C GLY A 468 -4.01 -4.31 14.84
N LEU A 469 -4.31 -5.54 14.42
CA LEU A 469 -4.63 -5.90 13.05
C LEU A 469 -6.14 -6.09 12.91
N TYR A 470 -6.76 -5.26 12.06
CA TYR A 470 -8.19 -5.28 11.76
C TYR A 470 -8.38 -5.86 10.36
N VAL A 471 -9.37 -6.75 10.17
CA VAL A 471 -9.70 -7.34 8.86
C VAL A 471 -11.11 -6.92 8.45
N ASN A 472 -11.29 -6.54 7.19
CA ASN A 472 -12.59 -6.31 6.57
C ASN A 472 -12.75 -7.19 5.33
N MET A 473 -13.72 -8.09 5.37
CA MET A 473 -13.97 -9.12 4.35
C MET A 473 -14.94 -8.65 3.25
N ALA A 474 -15.61 -7.51 3.45
CA ALA A 474 -16.63 -6.96 2.55
C ALA A 474 -16.47 -5.43 2.37
N PRO A 475 -15.28 -4.92 2.00
CA PRO A 475 -15.11 -3.51 1.73
C PRO A 475 -16.03 -3.06 0.57
N PRO A 476 -16.56 -1.82 0.59
CA PRO A 476 -16.18 -0.72 1.47
C PRO A 476 -16.94 -0.61 2.82
N ASP A 477 -17.74 -1.60 3.24
CA ASP A 477 -18.60 -1.48 4.44
C ASP A 477 -17.80 -1.09 5.70
N GLU A 478 -18.06 0.11 6.25
CA GLU A 478 -17.36 0.62 7.43
C GLU A 478 -17.69 -0.11 8.74
N LYS A 479 -18.65 -1.05 8.71
CA LYS A 479 -19.00 -1.96 9.81
C LYS A 479 -18.44 -3.37 9.60
N GLY A 480 -17.90 -3.69 8.41
CA GLY A 480 -17.29 -4.97 8.08
C GLY A 480 -15.94 -5.25 8.76
N TRP A 481 -15.39 -4.28 9.50
CA TRP A 481 -14.17 -4.43 10.29
C TRP A 481 -14.43 -5.31 11.53
N ARG A 482 -13.77 -6.48 11.57
CA ARG A 482 -13.73 -7.37 12.74
C ARG A 482 -13.00 -6.72 13.93
N HIS A 483 -13.14 -7.32 15.11
CA HIS A 483 -12.36 -6.92 16.29
C HIS A 483 -10.85 -7.01 15.98
N PRO A 484 -10.01 -6.07 16.43
CA PRO A 484 -8.58 -6.13 16.18
C PRO A 484 -7.93 -7.24 17.01
N ARG A 485 -7.16 -8.12 16.36
CA ARG A 485 -6.20 -8.95 17.08
C ARG A 485 -4.98 -8.10 17.41
N VAL A 486 -4.53 -8.12 18.67
CA VAL A 486 -3.25 -7.48 19.03
C VAL A 486 -2.09 -8.28 18.43
N LEU A 487 -1.21 -7.57 17.74
CA LEU A 487 0.04 -8.06 17.14
C LEU A 487 1.22 -7.84 18.09
N GLN A 488 1.22 -6.71 18.80
CA GLN A 488 2.21 -6.33 19.80
C GLN A 488 1.55 -5.49 20.89
N GLU A 489 1.67 -5.92 22.15
CA GLU A 489 1.22 -5.18 23.33
C GLU A 489 2.19 -4.05 23.72
N GLY A 490 1.73 -3.07 24.48
CA GLY A 490 2.58 -1.99 24.99
C GLY A 490 2.70 -0.81 24.02
N PRO A 491 3.63 0.14 24.26
CA PRO A 491 3.84 1.31 23.40
C PRO A 491 3.98 0.94 21.92
N CYS A 492 3.12 1.50 21.06
CA CYS A 492 3.22 1.33 19.62
C CYS A 492 2.76 2.59 18.85
N GLY A 493 3.48 2.94 17.78
CA GLY A 493 3.29 4.20 17.04
C GLY A 493 2.74 4.01 15.62
N TYR A 494 3.47 4.53 14.65
CA TYR A 494 3.20 4.38 13.22
C TYR A 494 3.48 2.94 12.79
N SER A 495 2.83 2.47 11.74
CA SER A 495 3.05 1.13 11.19
C SER A 495 2.82 1.09 9.68
N ASP A 496 3.50 0.18 8.99
CA ASP A 496 3.29 -0.08 7.58
C ASP A 496 3.24 -1.57 7.25
N LEU A 497 2.28 -1.93 6.39
CA LEU A 497 1.95 -3.30 6.00
C LEU A 497 2.43 -3.56 4.57
N ALA A 498 2.90 -4.78 4.31
CA ALA A 498 3.18 -5.27 2.96
C ALA A 498 2.56 -6.65 2.72
N VAL A 499 1.94 -6.82 1.55
CA VAL A 499 1.35 -8.09 1.11
C VAL A 499 2.38 -8.89 0.34
N CYS A 500 2.50 -10.18 0.68
CA CYS A 500 3.39 -11.12 0.01
C CYS A 500 2.56 -12.23 -0.68
N PRO A 501 3.19 -13.03 -1.57
CA PRO A 501 2.65 -14.31 -2.00
C PRO A 501 2.11 -15.18 -0.86
N ASP A 502 1.22 -16.11 -1.23
CA ASP A 502 0.75 -17.23 -0.40
C ASP A 502 0.08 -16.85 0.93
N GLY A 503 -0.44 -15.62 1.04
CA GLY A 503 -1.18 -15.14 2.23
C GLY A 503 -0.27 -14.70 3.38
N VAL A 504 1.02 -14.49 3.11
CA VAL A 504 1.97 -13.93 4.07
C VAL A 504 1.92 -12.41 4.05
N PHE A 505 2.03 -11.79 5.22
CA PHE A 505 2.07 -10.35 5.42
C PHE A 505 3.29 -9.96 6.23
N GLY A 506 3.90 -8.83 5.88
CA GLY A 506 4.88 -8.14 6.73
C GLY A 506 4.26 -6.93 7.41
N CYS A 507 4.64 -6.66 8.66
CA CYS A 507 4.38 -5.38 9.33
C CYS A 507 5.68 -4.81 9.89
N LEU A 508 5.96 -3.55 9.57
CA LEU A 508 7.04 -2.73 10.14
C LEU A 508 6.40 -1.66 11.04
N PHE A 509 6.82 -1.52 12.30
CA PHE A 509 6.10 -0.67 13.25
C PHE A 509 6.99 -0.08 14.35
N GLU A 510 6.60 1.12 14.81
CA GLU A 510 7.17 1.82 15.97
C GLU A 510 6.73 1.15 17.28
N CYS A 511 7.67 0.88 18.20
CA CYS A 511 7.41 0.24 19.49
C CYS A 511 8.51 0.53 20.54
N GLY A 512 8.33 -0.02 21.74
CA GLY A 512 9.30 0.00 22.84
C GLY A 512 8.69 -0.53 24.14
N GLU A 513 9.44 -0.49 25.23
CA GLU A 513 8.99 -0.84 26.57
C GLU A 513 8.34 0.37 27.28
N VAL A 514 8.92 1.57 27.14
CA VAL A 514 8.45 2.80 27.80
C VAL A 514 7.86 3.81 26.81
N SER A 515 8.44 3.89 25.61
CA SER A 515 8.17 4.89 24.57
C SER A 515 7.99 4.23 23.20
N THR A 516 7.22 4.85 22.31
CA THR A 516 7.04 4.35 20.93
C THR A 516 8.26 4.60 20.03
N CYS A 517 9.29 5.28 20.52
CA CYS A 517 10.43 5.73 19.71
C CYS A 517 11.72 4.95 19.98
N GLU A 518 11.68 3.91 20.83
CA GLU A 518 12.84 3.10 21.19
C GLU A 518 13.24 2.16 20.06
N GLU A 519 12.26 1.59 19.35
CA GLU A 519 12.47 0.60 18.30
C GLU A 519 11.51 0.77 17.12
N ILE A 520 12.02 0.52 15.91
CA ILE A 520 11.18 0.09 14.78
C ILE A 520 11.46 -1.40 14.55
N ALA A 521 10.43 -2.21 14.78
CA ALA A 521 10.48 -3.66 14.65
C ALA A 521 9.69 -4.15 13.45
N PHE A 522 10.07 -5.32 12.94
CA PHE A 522 9.44 -6.00 11.81
C PHE A 522 8.99 -7.40 12.22
N CYS A 523 7.85 -7.87 11.70
CA CYS A 523 7.42 -9.27 11.81
C CYS A 523 6.75 -9.76 10.53
N LEU A 524 6.81 -11.09 10.29
CA LEU A 524 5.99 -11.80 9.31
C LEU A 524 4.87 -12.55 10.01
N PHE A 525 3.70 -12.60 9.39
CA PHE A 525 2.56 -13.40 9.87
C PHE A 525 1.68 -13.88 8.72
N THR A 526 0.75 -14.79 9.03
CA THR A 526 -0.33 -15.19 8.12
C THR A 526 -1.68 -14.90 8.79
N LEU A 527 -2.68 -14.55 7.98
CA LEU A 527 -4.07 -14.72 8.36
C LEU A 527 -4.43 -16.18 8.11
N GLY A 528 -4.42 -17.00 9.16
CA GLY A 528 -4.75 -18.41 9.06
C GLY A 528 -6.25 -18.64 8.82
N ALA A 529 -6.60 -19.90 8.58
CA ALA A 529 -7.95 -20.27 8.19
C ALA A 529 -9.00 -19.89 9.25
N ILE A 530 -10.14 -19.37 8.78
CA ILE A 530 -11.40 -19.42 9.53
C ILE A 530 -11.89 -20.86 9.38
N GLY A 531 -11.65 -21.70 10.38
CA GLY A 531 -11.83 -23.15 10.26
C GLY A 531 -12.32 -23.77 11.56
N GLY A 532 -13.63 -24.04 11.62
CA GLY A 532 -14.25 -24.75 12.73
C GLY A 532 -13.72 -26.18 12.82
N ALA A 533 -13.45 -26.63 14.05
CA ALA A 533 -13.01 -27.98 14.31
C ALA A 533 -14.14 -28.99 14.01
N ALA A 534 -13.88 -29.92 13.09
CA ALA A 534 -14.83 -30.95 12.72
C ALA A 534 -14.74 -32.15 13.67
N ASP A 535 -15.26 -31.99 14.89
CA ASP A 535 -15.69 -33.14 15.69
C ASP A 535 -16.96 -33.76 15.07
N GLY A 536 -17.13 -35.07 15.26
CA GLY A 536 -18.02 -35.89 14.41
C GLY A 536 -19.53 -35.79 14.68
N GLU A 537 -20.29 -36.12 13.62
CA GLU A 537 -21.74 -36.35 13.57
C GLU A 537 -22.70 -35.15 13.84
N GLY A 538 -23.51 -34.80 12.83
CA GLY A 538 -24.81 -34.16 13.03
C GLY A 538 -25.02 -32.75 12.46
N SER A 539 -25.48 -32.68 11.20
CA SER A 539 -26.39 -31.65 10.63
C SER A 539 -26.23 -30.15 10.95
N GLU A 540 -26.00 -29.39 9.86
CA GLU A 540 -26.51 -28.03 9.57
C GLU A 540 -25.81 -26.76 10.11
N THR A 541 -25.53 -25.85 9.14
CA THR A 541 -25.12 -24.44 9.25
C THR A 541 -23.81 -24.08 9.98
N PRO A 542 -22.82 -23.47 9.29
CA PRO A 542 -21.62 -22.94 9.96
C PRO A 542 -21.97 -21.69 10.77
N CYS A 543 -21.56 -21.67 12.05
CA CYS A 543 -21.80 -20.54 12.94
C CYS A 543 -20.94 -19.32 12.53
N LEU A 544 -21.59 -18.16 12.33
CA LEU A 544 -20.93 -16.87 12.16
C LEU A 544 -20.35 -16.37 13.51
N GLY A 545 -19.25 -16.99 13.96
CA GLY A 545 -18.67 -16.72 15.28
C GLY A 545 -17.14 -16.77 15.41
N GLU A 546 -16.43 -17.48 14.52
CA GLU A 546 -15.00 -17.76 14.74
C GLU A 546 -14.06 -16.67 14.19
N GLU A 547 -13.01 -16.38 14.98
CA GLU A 547 -11.93 -15.44 14.64
C GLU A 547 -10.87 -16.11 13.73
N PRO A 548 -10.18 -15.33 12.86
CA PRO A 548 -9.09 -15.88 12.06
C PRO A 548 -7.90 -16.21 12.98
N VAL A 549 -7.57 -17.50 13.12
CA VAL A 549 -6.38 -17.96 13.83
C VAL A 549 -5.14 -17.45 13.09
N PHE A 550 -4.11 -16.99 13.81
CA PHE A 550 -2.86 -16.53 13.18
C PHE A 550 -1.85 -17.67 13.10
N GLY A 551 -1.39 -18.00 11.89
CA GLY A 551 -0.33 -18.98 11.69
C GLY A 551 1.04 -18.34 11.89
N VAL A 552 1.78 -18.82 12.90
CA VAL A 552 3.23 -18.60 12.99
C VAL A 552 3.90 -19.39 11.86
N LEU A 553 4.85 -18.77 11.16
CA LEU A 553 5.60 -19.41 10.07
C LEU A 553 6.67 -20.38 10.64
N SER A 554 6.23 -21.55 11.09
CA SER A 554 7.13 -22.62 11.53
C SER A 554 8.08 -23.05 10.40
N PRO A 555 9.40 -23.16 10.64
CA PRO A 555 10.30 -23.79 9.72
C PRO A 555 9.92 -25.27 9.54
N LYS A 556 9.84 -25.75 8.29
CA LYS A 556 9.80 -27.20 8.05
C LYS A 556 11.19 -27.76 8.35
N SER A 557 11.27 -28.69 9.29
CA SER A 557 12.47 -29.48 9.53
C SER A 557 12.67 -30.47 8.37
N ASN A 558 13.53 -30.13 7.42
CA ASN A 558 14.00 -31.08 6.41
C ASN A 558 14.83 -32.17 7.11
N GLY A 559 14.22 -33.32 7.35
CA GLY A 559 14.84 -34.46 8.03
C GLY A 559 15.75 -35.26 7.10
N GLU A 560 16.92 -34.72 6.77
CA GLU A 560 18.01 -35.48 6.16
C GLU A 560 19.11 -35.71 7.20
N SER A 561 19.18 -36.94 7.72
CA SER A 561 20.13 -37.34 8.76
C SER A 561 21.46 -37.81 8.17
N SER A 562 22.36 -36.88 7.85
CA SER A 562 23.78 -37.18 7.64
C SER A 562 24.47 -37.35 9.00
N GLY A 563 24.73 -38.59 9.40
CA GLY A 563 25.52 -38.89 10.60
C GLY A 563 27.02 -38.81 10.31
N GLU A 564 27.75 -38.04 11.11
CA GLU A 564 29.22 -38.06 11.17
C GLU A 564 29.67 -38.26 12.63
N ASP A 565 30.76 -39.01 12.84
CA ASP A 565 31.20 -39.44 14.16
C ASP A 565 31.79 -38.27 14.98
N VAL A 566 31.17 -37.97 16.13
CA VAL A 566 31.83 -37.18 17.18
C VAL A 566 32.80 -38.07 17.93
N ARG A 567 34.09 -37.70 17.92
CA ARG A 567 35.10 -38.27 18.82
C ARG A 567 35.24 -37.35 20.04
N ASP A 568 35.32 -37.94 21.23
CA ASP A 568 35.59 -37.19 22.46
C ASP A 568 36.95 -36.49 22.40
N GLU A 569 36.99 -35.20 22.71
CA GLU A 569 38.23 -34.47 23.06
C GLU A 569 38.25 -34.09 24.54
N ASN A 570 39.46 -33.93 25.07
CA ASN A 570 39.77 -34.06 26.49
C ASN A 570 39.66 -32.71 27.23
N PRO A 571 38.93 -32.59 28.36
CA PRO A 571 38.71 -31.31 29.09
C PRO A 571 39.92 -30.63 29.76
N ALA A 572 41.14 -30.81 29.23
CA ALA A 572 42.38 -30.37 29.85
C ALA A 572 42.97 -29.05 29.30
N GLU A 573 42.67 -28.66 28.07
CA GLU A 573 43.39 -27.57 27.38
C GLU A 573 42.72 -26.19 27.44
N GLU A 574 41.44 -26.09 27.83
CA GLU A 574 40.71 -24.81 27.88
C GLU A 574 41.18 -23.87 29.03
N LYS A 575 42.10 -24.32 29.90
CA LYS A 575 42.59 -23.55 31.05
C LYS A 575 43.88 -22.76 30.80
N GLN A 576 44.31 -22.58 29.55
CA GLN A 576 45.58 -21.90 29.23
C GLN A 576 45.48 -20.82 28.14
N ARG A 577 44.30 -20.21 27.95
CA ARG A 577 44.08 -19.16 26.92
C ARG A 577 43.47 -17.84 27.43
N CYS A 578 43.44 -17.62 28.75
CA CYS A 578 42.89 -16.41 29.38
C CYS A 578 43.88 -15.61 30.24
N GLU A 579 45.18 -15.66 29.95
CA GLU A 579 46.21 -14.81 30.59
C GLU A 579 47.17 -14.20 29.56
N ALA A 580 46.66 -13.38 28.62
CA ALA A 580 47.51 -12.55 27.74
C ALA A 580 46.77 -11.41 27.01
N PHE A 581 46.18 -10.46 27.72
CA PHE A 581 46.04 -9.06 27.24
C PHE A 581 45.82 -8.11 28.42
N ASN A 582 46.80 -7.23 28.66
CA ASN A 582 46.67 -5.96 29.39
C ASN A 582 46.38 -4.85 28.38
#